data_AF-A0A6M8IZP2-F1
#
_entry.id   AF-A0A6M8IZP2-F1
#
_cell.length_a   1.000
_cell.length_b   1.000
_cell.length_c   1.000
_cell.angle_alpha   90.00
_cell.angle_beta   90.00
_cell.angle_gamma   90.00
#
_symmetry.space_group_name_H-M   'P 1'
#
loop_
_entity.id
_entity.type
_entity.pdbx_description
1 polymer ?
#
loop_
_entity_poly.entity_id
_entity_poly.type
_entity_poly.pdbx_seq_one_letter_code
_entity_poly.pdbx_strand_id
1 'polypeptide(L)' 'MRYDVDHDYEFETDDFGFPLLPEGLRRDERGLLVLPNGRYLPGDSYKTEDESYLIYEPLELTPYAEMLAQIHDEEA' A
#
# COMPACT_ATOMS: atom_id res chain seq x y z
N MET A 1 2.07 12.93 -6.21
CA MET A 1 1.09 11.88 -5.88
C MET A 1 0.20 12.42 -4.77
N ARG A 2 -1.12 12.30 -4.94
CA ARG A 2 -2.11 12.76 -3.96
C ARG A 2 -2.08 12.00 -2.63
N TYR A 3 -1.50 10.80 -2.62
CA TYR A 3 -1.36 9.96 -1.44
C TYR A 3 0.10 9.87 -1.01
N ASP A 4 0.32 9.93 0.29
CA ASP A 4 1.64 9.83 0.89
C ASP A 4 1.97 8.36 1.16
N VAL A 5 2.67 7.74 0.22
CA VAL A 5 3.14 6.35 0.31
C VAL A 5 4.55 6.32 0.89
N ASP A 6 4.78 5.46 1.86
CA ASP A 6 6.10 5.36 2.49
C ASP A 6 6.99 4.32 1.80
N HIS A 7 7.71 4.77 0.78
CA HIS A 7 8.70 3.94 0.09
C HIS A 7 10.01 3.77 0.87
N ASP A 8 10.22 4.55 1.93
CA ASP A 8 11.45 4.54 2.75
C ASP A 8 11.23 3.87 4.11
N TYR A 9 10.06 3.27 4.33
CA TYR A 9 9.74 2.56 5.56
C TYR A 9 10.69 1.36 5.71
N GLU A 10 11.35 1.26 6.87
CA GLU A 10 12.24 0.13 7.16
C GLU A 10 11.40 -1.08 7.59
N PHE A 11 11.32 -2.07 6.70
CA PHE A 11 10.69 -3.35 6.97
C PHE A 11 11.72 -4.34 7.52
N GLU A 12 11.32 -5.12 8.52
CA GLU A 12 12.00 -6.39 8.79
C GLU A 12 11.77 -7.34 7.61
N THR A 13 12.74 -8.20 7.31
CA THR A 13 12.67 -9.12 6.18
C THR A 13 12.84 -10.57 6.64
N ASP A 14 12.22 -11.51 5.95
CA ASP A 14 12.48 -12.93 6.15
C ASP A 14 13.82 -13.39 5.55
N ASP A 15 14.14 -14.68 5.69
CA ASP A 15 15.37 -15.30 5.17
C ASP A 15 15.52 -15.21 3.64
N PHE A 16 14.42 -14.94 2.92
CA PHE A 16 14.39 -14.79 1.46
C PHE A 16 14.41 -13.33 1.03
N GLY A 17 14.41 -12.38 1.98
CA GLY A 17 14.40 -10.95 1.73
C GLY A 17 13.01 -10.37 1.47
N PHE A 18 11.92 -11.11 1.72
CA PHE A 18 10.58 -10.54 1.62
C PHE A 18 10.28 -9.69 2.86
N PRO A 19 9.72 -8.47 2.68
CA PRO A 19 9.33 -7.63 3.81
C PRO A 19 8.22 -8.30 4.62
N LEU A 20 8.37 -8.31 5.94
CA LEU A 20 7.34 -8.75 6.87
C LEU A 20 6.24 -7.69 6.92
N LEU A 21 4.99 -8.13 6.91
CA LEU A 21 3.85 -7.25 7.04
C LEU A 21 3.88 -6.61 8.45
N PRO A 22 3.99 -5.27 8.57
CA PRO A 22 4.18 -4.64 9.86
C PRO A 22 2.95 -4.76 10.77
N GLU A 23 3.19 -4.88 12.07
CA GLU A 23 2.13 -4.82 13.07
C GLU A 23 1.47 -3.44 13.13
N GLY A 24 0.21 -3.39 13.58
CA GLY A 24 -0.50 -2.12 13.80
C GLY A 24 -0.99 -1.42 12.53
N LEU A 25 -0.92 -2.09 11.38
CA LEU A 25 -1.58 -1.66 10.15
C LEU A 25 -3.07 -1.40 10.36
N ARG A 26 -3.56 -0.34 9.73
CA ARG A 26 -4.99 0.00 9.71
C ARG A 26 -5.50 0.00 8.28
N ARG A 27 -6.80 -0.22 8.12
CA ARG A 27 -7.47 -0.01 6.84
C ARG A 27 -8.21 1.32 6.88
N ASP A 28 -8.05 2.13 5.83
CA ASP A 28 -8.90 3.31 5.64
C ASP A 28 -10.30 2.92 5.12
N GLU A 29 -11.15 3.93 4.86
CA GLU A 29 -12.52 3.73 4.38
C GLU A 29 -12.61 3.05 3.00
N ARG A 30 -11.49 3.01 2.25
CA ARG A 30 -11.37 2.36 0.94
C ARG A 30 -10.70 1.00 1.03
N GLY A 31 -10.31 0.58 2.23
CA GLY A 31 -9.65 -0.69 2.48
C GLY A 31 -8.14 -0.68 2.26
N LEU A 32 -7.54 0.49 2.00
CA LEU A 32 -6.10 0.67 1.80
C LEU A 32 -5.35 0.55 3.14
N LEU A 33 -4.17 -0.04 3.10
CA LEU A 33 -3.35 -0.30 4.28
C LEU A 33 -2.54 0.95 4.63
N VAL A 34 -2.65 1.37 5.89
CA VAL A 34 -1.99 2.55 6.45
C VAL A 34 -1.04 2.09 7.56
N LEU A 35 0.21 2.50 7.43
CA LEU A 35 1.30 2.26 8.38
C LEU A 35 1.06 3.00 9.70
N PRO A 36 1.70 2.59 10.80
CA PRO A 36 1.58 3.27 12.10
C PRO A 36 1.98 4.76 12.07
N ASN A 37 2.85 5.16 11.13
CA ASN A 37 3.25 6.55 10.93
C ASN A 37 2.22 7.39 10.15
N GLY A 38 1.10 6.80 9.73
CA GLY A 38 -0.01 7.47 9.04
C GLY A 38 0.12 7.52 7.51
N ARG A 39 1.23 6.99 6.95
CA ARG A 39 1.47 6.91 5.50
C ARG A 39 0.94 5.60 4.95
N TYR A 40 0.67 5.54 3.65
CA TYR A 40 0.18 4.32 3.00
C TYR A 40 1.31 3.30 2.83
N LEU A 41 0.96 2.02 3.03
CA LEU A 41 1.85 0.91 2.73
C LEU A 41 2.16 0.89 1.21
N PRO A 42 3.43 0.79 0.79
CA PRO A 42 3.76 0.66 -0.63
C PRO A 42 3.23 -0.65 -1.21
N GLY A 43 3.04 -0.68 -2.53
CA GLY A 43 2.67 -1.92 -3.20
C GLY A 43 3.87 -2.86 -3.30
N ASP A 44 3.77 -4.05 -2.71
CA ASP A 44 4.80 -5.10 -2.74
C ASP A 44 4.22 -6.46 -2.30
N SER A 45 5.06 -7.50 -2.30
CA SER A 45 4.78 -8.80 -1.70
C SER A 45 5.26 -8.86 -0.26
N TYR A 46 4.34 -9.01 0.68
CA TYR A 46 4.61 -9.04 2.12
C TYR A 46 4.43 -10.44 2.69
N LYS A 47 5.32 -10.84 3.59
CA LYS A 47 5.17 -12.06 4.40
C LYS A 47 4.21 -11.77 5.57
N THR A 48 3.19 -12.59 5.74
CA THR A 48 2.21 -12.45 6.82
C THR A 48 2.56 -13.35 8.02
N GLU A 49 1.96 -13.08 9.18
CA GLU A 49 2.20 -13.83 10.42
C GLU A 49 1.86 -15.33 10.33
N ASP A 50 0.95 -15.70 9.44
CA ASP A 50 0.56 -17.09 9.17
C ASP A 50 1.50 -17.81 8.18
N GLU A 51 2.68 -17.23 7.95
CA GLU A 51 3.67 -17.66 6.96
C GLU A 51 3.20 -17.67 5.50
N SER A 52 2.04 -17.08 5.19
CA SER A 52 1.61 -16.86 3.81
C SER A 52 2.21 -15.57 3.22
N TYR A 53 1.89 -15.27 1.96
CA TYR A 53 2.35 -14.06 1.28
C TYR A 53 1.14 -13.26 0.79
N LEU A 54 1.12 -11.98 1.12
CA LEU A 54 0.18 -10.99 0.63
C LEU A 54 0.82 -10.23 -0.54
N ILE A 55 0.25 -10.37 -1.72
CA ILE A 55 0.55 -9.46 -2.84
C ILE A 55 -0.35 -8.24 -2.69
N TYR A 56 0.22 -7.10 -2.33
CA TYR A 56 -0.52 -5.86 -2.13
C TYR A 56 -0.32 -4.92 -3.31
N GLU A 57 -1.37 -4.73 -4.11
CA GLU A 57 -1.37 -3.85 -5.29
C GLU A 57 -2.42 -2.73 -5.13
N PRO A 58 -2.11 -1.65 -4.40
CA PRO A 58 -3.03 -0.54 -4.21
C PRO A 58 -3.10 0.35 -5.46
N LEU A 59 -3.81 -0.11 -6.50
CA LEU A 59 -3.96 0.60 -7.77
C LEU A 59 -4.48 2.04 -7.59
N GLU A 60 -5.29 2.26 -6.55
CA GLU A 60 -5.84 3.56 -6.16
C GLU A 60 -4.79 4.59 -5.74
N LEU A 61 -3.60 4.15 -5.31
CA LEU A 61 -2.47 4.99 -4.93
C LEU A 61 -1.59 5.34 -6.15
N THR A 62 -1.81 4.70 -7.29
CA THR A 62 -0.99 4.88 -8.49
C THR A 62 -1.38 6.13 -9.27
N PRO A 63 -0.46 6.72 -10.06
CA PRO A 63 -0.78 7.82 -10.98
C PRO A 63 -1.87 7.47 -12.01
N TYR A 64 -2.06 6.17 -12.29
CA TYR A 64 -3.10 5.69 -13.19
C TYR A 64 -4.51 5.94 -12.64
N ALA A 65 -4.72 5.71 -11.34
CA ALA A 65 -5.99 6.06 -10.69
C ALA A 65 -6.24 7.57 -10.70
N GLU A 66 -5.20 8.40 -10.55
CA GLU A 66 -5.33 9.85 -10.67
C GLU A 66 -5.73 10.27 -12.09
N MET A 67 -5.20 9.61 -13.12
CA MET A 67 -5.58 9.84 -14.52
C MET A 67 -7.04 9.46 -14.79
N LEU A 68 -7.49 8.29 -14.31
CA LEU A 68 -8.87 7.85 -14.49
C LEU A 68 -9.88 8.79 -13.82
N ALA A 69 -9.55 9.30 -12.63
CA ALA A 69 -10.42 10.25 -11.93
C ALA A 69 -10.63 11.56 -12.74
N GLN A 70 -9.58 12.03 -13.43
CA GLN A 70 -9.66 13.24 -14.26
C GLN A 70 -10.56 13.06 -15.49
N ILE A 71 -10.49 11.89 -16.14
CA ILE A 71 -11.35 11.58 -17.31
C ILE A 71 -12.83 11.60 -16.92
N HIS A 72 -13.16 11.13 -15.73
CA HIS A 72 -14.55 11.12 -15.25
C HIS A 72 -15.08 12.52 -14.87
N ASP A 73 -14.21 13.47 -14.51
CA ASP A 73 -14.60 14.86 -14.23
C ASP A 73 -14.82 15.69 -15.51
N GLU A 74 -14.24 15.31 -16.66
CA GLU A 74 -14.42 16.01 -17.95
C GLU A 74 -15.74 15.67 -18.68
N GLU A 75 -16.44 14.62 -18.25
CA GLU A 75 -17.75 14.20 -18.82
C GLU A 75 -18.96 14.67 -17.99
N ALA A 76 -18.75 15.57 -17.00
CA ALA A 76 -19.78 16.12 -16.10
C ALA A 76 -20.19 17.57 -16.41
#